data_AF-A0A7W6GL86-F1
#
_entry.id   AF-A0A7W6GL86-F1
#
_cell.length_a   1.000
_cell.length_b   1.000
_cell.length_c   1.000
_cell.angle_alpha   90.00
_cell.angle_beta   90.00
_cell.angle_gamma   90.00
#
_symmetry.space_group_name_H-M   'P 1'
#
loop_
_entity.id
_entity.type
_entity.pdbx_description
1 polymer ?
#
loop_
_entity_poly.entity_id
_entity_poly.type
_entity_poly.pdbx_seq_one_letter_code
_entity_poly.pdbx_strand_id
1 'polypeptide(L)' 'MLDAIEQIERMLAEKTLEDLNGDRYLRAAYERFLEILSEASRHVPPDLKDAFPDIPWRRIADIGNHLRHAYQ' A
#
# COMPACT_ATOMS: atom_id res chain seq x y z
N MET A 1 -1.92 -9.75 -2.39
CA MET A 1 -1.73 -8.92 -1.19
C MET A 1 -0.39 -9.23 -0.55
N LEU A 2 -0.15 -10.48 -0.13
CA LEU A 2 1.13 -10.91 0.46
C LEU A 2 2.34 -10.56 -0.43
N ASP A 3 2.28 -10.85 -1.73
CA ASP A 3 3.36 -10.50 -2.66
C ASP A 3 3.67 -9.00 -2.65
N ALA A 4 2.66 -8.13 -2.62
CA ALA A 4 2.89 -6.68 -2.60
C ALA A 4 3.49 -6.21 -1.26
N ILE A 5 3.13 -6.84 -0.13
CA ILE A 5 3.78 -6.59 1.16
C ILE A 5 5.25 -7.00 1.09
N GLU A 6 5.54 -8.22 0.61
CA GLU A 6 6.89 -8.75 0.49
C GLU A 6 7.78 -7.88 -0.41
N GLN A 7 7.25 -7.39 -1.54
CA GLN A 7 7.99 -6.49 -2.41
C GLN A 7 8.27 -5.14 -1.75
N ILE A 8 7.32 -4.58 -0.99
CA ILE A 8 7.55 -3.34 -0.21
C ILE A 8 8.62 -3.56 0.86
N GLU A 9 8.55 -4.65 1.62
CA GLU A 9 9.52 -4.96 2.67
C GLU A 9 10.93 -5.13 2.09
N ARG A 10 11.06 -5.85 0.96
CA ARG A 10 12.34 -6.05 0.28
C ARG A 10 12.90 -4.77 -0.31
N MET A 11 12.07 -3.95 -0.95
CA MET A 11 12.57 -2.75 -1.62
C MET A 11 12.96 -1.64 -0.65
N LEU A 12 12.30 -1.59 0.52
CA LEU A 12 12.58 -0.63 1.57
C LEU A 12 13.59 -1.16 2.60
N ALA A 13 14.06 -2.40 2.45
CA ALA A 13 15.07 -2.97 3.32
C ALA A 13 16.31 -2.06 3.32
N GLU A 14 16.74 -1.65 4.52
CA GLU A 14 17.88 -0.76 4.74
C GLU A 14 17.76 0.62 4.08
N LYS A 15 16.55 1.02 3.66
CA LYS A 15 16.26 2.35 3.11
C LYS A 15 15.65 3.27 4.15
N THR A 16 16.05 4.52 4.08
CA THR A 16 15.45 5.62 4.84
C THR A 16 14.32 6.27 4.05
N LEU A 17 13.55 7.13 4.72
CA LEU A 17 12.56 7.98 4.05
C LEU A 17 13.22 8.96 3.06
N GLU A 18 14.45 9.41 3.33
CA GLU A 18 15.21 10.26 2.42
C GLU A 18 15.58 9.53 1.13
N ASP A 19 15.98 8.25 1.23
CA ASP A 19 16.23 7.41 0.05
C ASP A 19 14.97 7.25 -0.81
N LEU A 20 13.82 7.00 -0.18
CA LEU A 20 12.54 6.88 -0.86
C LEU A 20 12.14 8.20 -1.56
N ASN A 21 12.35 9.34 -0.90
CA ASN A 21 12.02 10.65 -1.47
C ASN A 21 13.00 11.10 -2.56
N GLY A 22 14.27 10.68 -2.46
CA GLY A 22 15.34 11.02 -3.40
C GLY A 22 15.35 10.19 -4.68
N ASP A 23 14.73 9.01 -4.68
CA ASP A 23 14.66 8.13 -5.85
C ASP A 23 13.23 8.00 -6.39
N ARG A 24 12.98 8.65 -7.54
CA ARG A 24 11.68 8.64 -8.23
C ARG A 24 11.21 7.25 -8.66
N TYR A 25 12.13 6.33 -8.94
CA TYR A 25 11.78 4.98 -9.40
C TYR A 25 11.45 4.09 -8.21
N LEU A 26 12.21 4.20 -7.12
CA LEU A 26 11.89 3.55 -5.85
C LEU A 26 10.51 3.99 -5.34
N ARG A 27 10.25 5.31 -5.35
CA ARG A 27 8.96 5.86 -4.96
C ARG A 27 7.82 5.36 -5.83
N ALA A 28 7.96 5.40 -7.16
CA ALA A 28 6.92 4.93 -8.08
C ALA A 28 6.59 3.45 -7.88
N ALA A 29 7.62 2.62 -7.64
CA ALA A 29 7.41 1.20 -7.39
C ALA A 29 6.75 0.96 -6.02
N TYR A 30 7.13 1.69 -4.97
CA TYR A 30 6.47 1.64 -3.66
C TYR A 30 4.99 2.01 -3.74
N GLU A 31 4.67 3.14 -4.39
CA GLU A 31 3.30 3.60 -4.58
C GLU A 31 2.48 2.58 -5.39
N ARG A 32 3.08 1.94 -6.40
CA ARG A 32 2.43 0.89 -7.17
C ARG A 32 2.03 -0.32 -6.32
N PHE A 33 2.91 -0.78 -5.42
CA PHE A 33 2.56 -1.88 -4.52
C PHE A 33 1.52 -1.46 -3.48
N LEU A 34 1.55 -0.22 -2.99
CA LEU A 34 0.49 0.33 -2.12
C LEU A 34 -0.88 0.35 -2.82
N GLU A 35 -0.94 0.71 -4.11
CA GLU A 35 -2.20 0.63 -4.89
C GLU A 35 -2.74 -0.80 -4.95
N ILE A 36 -1.87 -1.78 -5.18
CA ILE A 36 -2.24 -3.20 -5.22
C ILE A 36 -2.79 -3.65 -3.85
N LEU A 37 -2.18 -3.21 -2.75
CA LEU A 37 -2.67 -3.49 -1.39
C LEU A 37 -4.02 -2.85 -1.13
N SER A 38 -4.19 -1.60 -1.53
CA SER A 38 -5.45 -0.87 -1.42
C SER A 38 -6.58 -1.60 -2.17
N GLU A 39 -6.34 -2.01 -3.41
CA GLU A 39 -7.31 -2.75 -4.22
C GLU A 39 -7.61 -4.13 -3.64
N ALA A 40 -6.58 -4.87 -3.22
CA ALA A 40 -6.77 -6.18 -2.60
C ALA A 40 -7.59 -6.10 -1.30
N SER A 41 -7.44 -5.03 -0.52
CA SER A 41 -8.19 -4.83 0.73
C SER A 41 -9.70 -4.67 0.50
N ARG A 42 -10.12 -4.15 -0.66
CA ARG A 42 -11.53 -4.00 -1.03
C ARG A 42 -12.22 -5.35 -1.17
N HIS A 43 -11.49 -6.33 -1.69
CA HIS A 43 -11.96 -7.69 -1.97
C HIS A 43 -11.96 -8.62 -0.74
N VAL A 44 -11.41 -8.19 0.40
CA VAL A 44 -11.48 -8.98 1.63
C VAL A 44 -12.96 -9.13 2.05
N PRO A 45 -13.45 -10.36 2.29
CA PRO A 45 -14.82 -10.64 2.73
C PRO A 45 -15.24 -9.84 3.97
N PRO A 46 -16.51 -9.38 4.08
CA PRO A 46 -16.98 -8.60 5.22
C PRO A 46 -16.85 -9.31 6.57
N ASP A 47 -17.15 -10.60 6.63
CA ASP A 47 -17.03 -11.45 7.82
C ASP A 47 -15.58 -11.48 8.35
N LEU A 48 -14.59 -11.50 7.46
CA LEU A 48 -13.19 -11.37 7.85
C LEU A 48 -12.84 -9.96 8.31
N LYS A 49 -13.39 -8.92 7.67
CA LYS A 49 -13.17 -7.53 8.13
C LYS A 49 -13.72 -7.31 9.54
N ASP A 50 -14.90 -7.86 9.81
CA ASP A 50 -15.58 -7.78 11.10
C ASP A 50 -14.86 -8.59 12.19
N ALA A 51 -14.20 -9.70 11.81
CA ALA A 51 -13.36 -10.48 12.71
C ALA A 51 -12.04 -9.78 13.10
N PHE A 52 -11.59 -8.80 12.31
CA PHE A 52 -10.37 -8.02 12.56
C PHE A 52 -10.65 -6.51 12.54
N PRO A 53 -11.43 -5.98 13.51
CA PRO A 53 -11.89 -4.59 13.50
C PRO A 53 -10.78 -3.58 13.82
N ASP A 54 -9.68 -4.02 14.45
CA ASP A 54 -8.51 -3.17 14.74
C ASP A 54 -7.76 -2.76 13.47
N ILE A 55 -7.93 -3.53 12.39
CA ILE A 55 -7.35 -3.20 11.09
C ILE A 55 -8.21 -2.08 10.47
N PRO A 56 -7.61 -0.94 10.06
CA PRO A 56 -8.36 0.18 9.51
C PRO A 56 -8.72 -0.05 8.03
N TRP A 57 -9.52 -1.08 7.73
CA TRP A 57 -9.86 -1.55 6.38
C TRP A 57 -10.28 -0.43 5.43
N ARG A 58 -11.12 0.49 5.90
CA ARG A 58 -11.56 1.64 5.11
C ARG A 58 -10.39 2.55 4.71
N ARG A 59 -9.49 2.88 5.65
CA ARG A 59 -8.32 3.72 5.36
C ARG A 59 -7.37 3.04 4.37
N ILE A 60 -7.20 1.73 4.47
CA ILE A 60 -6.38 0.95 3.52
C ILE A 60 -7.02 0.97 2.12
N ALA A 61 -8.33 0.82 2.01
CA ALA A 61 -9.05 0.90 0.74
C ALA A 61 -9.04 2.31 0.12
N ASP A 62 -8.93 3.36 0.95
CA ASP A 62 -8.94 4.76 0.51
C ASP A 62 -7.58 5.27 0.04
N ILE A 63 -6.46 4.68 0.50
CA ILE A 63 -5.11 5.17 0.14
C ILE A 63 -4.85 5.15 -1.38
N GLY A 64 -5.38 4.15 -2.09
CA GLY A 64 -5.25 4.06 -3.55
C GLY A 64 -6.02 5.15 -4.30
N ASN A 65 -7.06 5.74 -3.70
CA ASN A 65 -7.70 6.93 -4.28
C ASN A 65 -6.75 8.13 -4.17
N HIS A 66 -6.11 8.32 -3.02
CA HIS A 66 -5.19 9.43 -2.81
C HIS A 66 -4.01 9.36 -3.79
N LEU A 67 -3.41 8.18 -3.97
CA LEU A 67 -2.30 7.97 -4.91
C LEU A 67 -2.68 8.25 -6.36
N ARG A 68 -3.86 7.77 -6.82
CA ARG A 68 -4.35 8.02 -8.18
C ARG A 68 -4.62 9.51 -8.46
N HIS A 69 -5.06 10.26 -7.46
CA HIS A 69 -5.38 11.68 -7.61
C HIS A 69 -4.21 12.62 -7.33
N ALA A 70 -3.15 12.16 -6.65
CA ALA A 70 -1.98 12.99 -6.32
C ALA A 70 -1.13 13.39 -7.55
N TYR A 71 -1.33 12.71 -8.68
CA TYR A 71 -0.62 12.93 -9.95
C TYR A 71 -1.49 13.51 -11.07
N GLN A 72 -2.75 13.86 -10.77
CA GLN A 72 -3.61 14.65 -11.67
C GLN A 72 -3.33 16.14 -11.47
#